data_AF-E4N8G2-F1
#
_entry.id   AF-E4N8G2-F1
#
_cell.length_a   1.000
_cell.length_b   1.000
_cell.length_c   1.000
_cell.angle_alpha   90.00
_cell.angle_beta   90.00
_cell.angle_gamma   90.00
#
_symmetry.space_group_name_H-M   'P 1'
#
loop_
_entity.id
_entity.type
_entity.pdbx_description
1 polymer ?
#
loop_
_entity_poly.entity_id
_entity_poly.type
_entity_poly.pdbx_seq_one_letter_code
_entity_poly.pdbx_strand_id
1 'polypeptide(L)'
;MATADPLTPAISTARTRRPHRATTADRRPGRARRPVGVLVDGMDLTGKTTLARLLAEQLQDSGLRVFHHRGALAERHPLRRSLERTVPGERPASSRLNAAFIASAMLDRVLPGVLDDVLVDVVVQESYVDRAVAYGVAAGNWPAARWAARHPGAFPRFDLALITRAGHVVRLERLAGRDRADGVDAVTVADAAFEGRFCRALHQVARRHRRVRHIDTAATASEQAARAAADLVRRLAAARAAEQIGAERGSGR
;
A
#
# COMPACT_ATOMS: atom_id res chain seq x y z
N MET A 1 38.54 -16.01 -24.78
CA MET A 1 38.75 -14.54 -24.68
C MET A 1 37.77 -13.85 -25.60
N ALA A 2 36.69 -13.31 -25.04
CA ALA A 2 35.81 -12.29 -25.63
C ALA A 2 34.70 -12.03 -24.58
N THR A 3 35.05 -11.32 -23.51
CA THR A 3 34.06 -10.83 -22.54
C THR A 3 33.42 -9.58 -23.11
N ALA A 4 32.11 -9.68 -23.32
CA ALA A 4 31.24 -8.65 -23.87
C ALA A 4 31.15 -7.40 -22.97
N ASP A 5 30.94 -6.28 -23.64
CA ASP A 5 30.60 -4.95 -23.12
C ASP A 5 29.44 -4.96 -22.09
N PRO A 6 29.49 -4.09 -21.07
CA PRO A 6 28.36 -3.85 -20.18
C PRO A 6 27.46 -2.75 -20.77
N LEU A 7 26.41 -3.14 -21.50
CA LEU A 7 25.28 -2.25 -21.79
C LEU A 7 24.10 -2.59 -20.87
N THR A 8 23.86 -1.67 -19.95
CA THR A 8 22.68 -1.56 -19.09
C THR A 8 21.39 -1.56 -19.92
N PRO A 9 20.23 -1.90 -19.32
CA PRO A 9 19.22 -0.85 -19.31
C PRO A 9 18.50 -0.68 -17.97
N ALA A 10 18.46 0.60 -17.58
CA ALA A 10 17.39 1.35 -16.95
C ALA A 10 16.41 0.56 -16.07
N ILE A 11 16.52 0.79 -14.77
CA ILE A 11 15.35 0.89 -13.89
C ILE A 11 14.38 1.85 -14.58
N SER A 12 13.24 1.32 -15.02
CA SER A 12 12.13 2.11 -15.55
C SER A 12 11.66 3.06 -14.46
N THR A 13 12.26 4.24 -14.46
CA THR A 13 11.71 5.43 -13.83
C THR A 13 10.54 5.84 -14.72
N ALA A 14 9.40 5.19 -14.49
CA ALA A 14 8.13 5.75 -14.91
C ALA A 14 8.07 7.14 -14.26
N ARG A 15 8.45 8.16 -15.02
CA ARG A 15 8.15 9.57 -14.75
C ARG A 15 6.65 9.62 -14.57
N THR A 16 6.21 9.58 -13.32
CA THR A 16 4.86 9.95 -12.93
C THR A 16 4.68 11.37 -13.44
N ARG A 17 3.95 11.52 -14.55
CA ARG A 17 3.53 12.82 -15.05
C ARG A 17 2.83 13.52 -13.89
N ARG A 18 3.42 14.64 -13.44
CA ARG A 18 2.71 15.60 -12.61
C ARG A 18 1.39 15.93 -13.32
N PRO A 19 0.23 15.87 -12.66
CA PRO A 19 -0.95 16.49 -13.23
C PRO A 19 -0.64 17.97 -13.41
N HIS A 20 -0.95 18.48 -14.60
CA HIS A 20 -0.91 19.89 -14.93
C HIS A 20 -1.55 20.70 -13.81
N ARG A 21 -0.88 21.78 -13.42
CA ARG A 21 -1.40 22.83 -12.54
C ARG A 21 -2.73 23.29 -13.14
N ALA A 22 -3.85 22.77 -12.63
CA ALA A 22 -5.15 23.33 -12.92
C ALA A 22 -5.15 24.74 -12.35
N THR A 23 -5.29 25.72 -13.23
CA THR A 23 -5.50 27.12 -12.89
C THR A 23 -6.61 27.21 -11.85
N THR A 24 -6.24 27.70 -10.67
CA THR A 24 -7.11 27.99 -9.53
C THR A 24 -8.07 29.12 -9.90
N ALA A 25 -9.20 28.77 -10.49
CA ALA A 25 -10.38 29.61 -10.51
C ALA A 25 -11.34 29.12 -9.42
N ASP A 26 -11.45 29.95 -8.38
CA ASP A 26 -12.66 30.18 -7.60
C ASP A 26 -13.27 28.99 -6.83
N ARG A 27 -12.57 28.51 -5.80
CA ARG A 27 -13.23 27.89 -4.64
C ARG A 27 -12.69 28.50 -3.36
N ARG A 28 -13.58 29.13 -2.59
CA ARG A 28 -13.34 29.63 -1.23
C ARG A 28 -12.58 28.58 -0.41
N PRO A 29 -11.68 28.98 0.51
CA PRO A 29 -10.91 28.06 1.34
C PRO A 29 -11.82 27.42 2.39
N GLY A 30 -12.64 26.46 1.94
CA GLY A 30 -13.32 25.50 2.80
C GLY A 30 -12.27 24.57 3.42
N ARG A 31 -12.51 24.18 4.66
CA ARG A 31 -11.62 23.32 5.46
C ARG A 31 -11.15 22.12 4.62
N ALA A 32 -9.84 21.97 4.52
CA ALA A 32 -9.10 20.86 3.90
C ALA A 32 -9.83 19.50 3.94
N ARG A 33 -10.22 18.96 2.77
CA ARG A 33 -10.80 17.63 2.62
C ARG A 33 -9.73 16.57 2.79
N ARG A 34 -9.77 15.79 3.88
CA ARG A 34 -8.92 14.58 3.99
C ARG A 34 -9.38 13.53 2.96
N PRO A 35 -8.50 13.00 2.11
CA PRO A 35 -8.85 11.96 1.15
C PRO A 35 -9.32 10.67 1.82
N VAL A 36 -10.03 9.84 1.04
CA VAL A 36 -10.27 8.44 1.42
C VAL A 36 -8.96 7.67 1.24
N GLY A 37 -8.42 7.13 2.35
CA GLY A 37 -7.23 6.30 2.30
C GLY A 37 -7.58 4.83 2.07
N VAL A 38 -7.03 4.21 1.03
CA VAL A 38 -7.19 2.79 0.71
C VAL A 38 -5.82 2.11 0.74
N LEU A 39 -5.67 1.06 1.52
CA LEU A 39 -4.49 0.19 1.52
C LEU A 39 -4.78 -1.06 0.69
N VAL A 40 -3.84 -1.44 -0.18
CA VAL A 40 -3.81 -2.74 -0.86
C VAL A 40 -2.57 -3.49 -0.40
N ASP A 41 -2.75 -4.57 0.34
CA ASP A 41 -1.66 -5.33 0.94
C ASP A 41 -1.86 -6.86 0.79
N GLY A 42 -0.89 -7.65 1.21
CA GLY A 42 -0.80 -9.09 0.95
C GLY A 42 0.63 -9.62 0.84
N MET A 43 0.77 -10.94 0.82
CA MET A 43 2.06 -11.59 0.57
C MET A 43 2.52 -11.36 -0.89
N ASP A 44 3.79 -11.59 -1.22
CA ASP A 44 4.20 -11.59 -2.63
C ASP A 44 3.40 -12.57 -3.48
N LEU A 45 3.28 -12.23 -4.76
CA LEU A 45 2.55 -13.01 -5.76
C LEU A 45 1.04 -13.18 -5.49
N THR A 46 0.45 -12.36 -4.62
CA THR A 46 -1.01 -12.31 -4.40
C THR A 46 -1.74 -11.28 -5.27
N GLY A 47 -1.08 -10.67 -6.26
CA GLY A 47 -1.73 -9.74 -7.20
C GLY A 47 -1.96 -8.31 -6.67
N LYS A 48 -1.35 -7.91 -5.55
CA LYS A 48 -1.44 -6.55 -4.97
C LYS A 48 -1.26 -5.43 -5.99
N THR A 49 -0.15 -5.47 -6.72
CA THR A 49 0.23 -4.45 -7.71
C THR A 49 -0.83 -4.30 -8.80
N THR A 50 -1.30 -5.43 -9.33
CA THR A 50 -2.35 -5.47 -10.35
C THR A 50 -3.64 -4.88 -9.80
N LEU A 51 -4.07 -5.31 -8.62
CA LEU A 51 -5.30 -4.81 -7.99
C LEU A 51 -5.22 -3.31 -7.68
N ALA A 52 -4.11 -2.83 -7.11
CA ALA A 52 -3.93 -1.42 -6.77
C ALA A 52 -3.97 -0.53 -8.02
N ARG A 53 -3.30 -0.96 -9.10
CA ARG A 53 -3.33 -0.27 -10.39
C ARG A 53 -4.75 -0.22 -10.97
N LEU A 54 -5.40 -1.37 -11.12
CA LEU A 54 -6.76 -1.45 -11.69
C LEU A 54 -7.79 -0.66 -10.86
N LEU A 55 -7.67 -0.69 -9.53
CA LEU A 55 -8.51 0.10 -8.65
C LEU A 55 -8.31 1.61 -8.89
N ALA A 56 -7.06 2.06 -8.99
CA ALA A 56 -6.75 3.46 -9.25
C ALA A 56 -7.30 3.92 -10.60
N GLU A 57 -7.10 3.12 -11.66
CA GLU A 57 -7.64 3.37 -13.01
C GLU A 57 -9.16 3.51 -12.99
N GLN A 58 -9.89 2.54 -12.42
CA GLN A 58 -11.35 2.58 -12.38
C GLN A 58 -11.91 3.76 -11.57
N LEU A 59 -11.21 4.18 -10.52
CA LEU A 59 -11.61 5.36 -9.75
C LEU A 59 -11.36 6.64 -10.54
N GLN A 60 -10.26 6.73 -11.29
CA GLN A 60 -9.98 7.86 -12.19
C GLN A 60 -10.99 7.92 -13.33
N ASP A 61 -11.34 6.79 -13.93
CA ASP A 61 -12.37 6.68 -14.97
C ASP A 61 -13.75 7.14 -14.46
N SER A 62 -14.00 7.02 -13.14
CA SER A 62 -15.19 7.55 -12.49
C SER A 62 -15.13 9.04 -12.13
N GLY A 63 -14.07 9.75 -12.53
CA GLY A 63 -13.89 11.18 -12.33
C GLY A 63 -13.28 11.59 -10.98
N LEU A 64 -12.79 10.64 -10.18
CA LEU A 64 -12.12 10.95 -8.91
C LEU A 64 -10.64 11.32 -9.13
N ARG A 65 -10.13 12.28 -8.35
CA ARG A 65 -8.70 12.56 -8.29
C ARG A 65 -8.03 11.53 -7.40
N VAL A 66 -7.36 10.56 -8.03
CA VAL A 66 -6.73 9.44 -7.34
C VAL A 66 -5.21 9.59 -7.36
N PHE A 67 -4.60 9.39 -6.20
CA PHE A 67 -3.16 9.27 -6.06
C PHE A 67 -2.79 7.82 -5.73
N HIS A 68 -2.15 7.13 -6.68
CA HIS A 68 -1.58 5.80 -6.45
C HIS A 68 -0.16 5.94 -5.91
N HIS A 69 0.07 5.42 -4.71
CA HIS A 69 1.28 5.65 -3.93
C HIS A 69 1.91 4.34 -3.45
N ARG A 70 3.25 4.35 -3.32
CA ARG A 70 4.08 3.25 -2.81
C ARG A 70 5.14 3.80 -1.86
N GLY A 71 5.40 3.08 -0.77
CA GLY A 71 6.43 3.46 0.21
C GLY A 71 5.88 4.35 1.34
N ALA A 72 6.77 5.16 1.93
CA ALA A 72 6.47 6.02 3.07
C ALA A 72 5.48 7.13 2.72
N LEU A 73 4.48 7.37 3.56
CA LEU A 73 3.40 8.31 3.30
C LEU A 73 3.83 9.78 3.39
N ALA A 74 4.86 10.09 4.16
CA ALA A 74 5.37 11.45 4.29
C ALA A 74 6.11 11.88 3.01
N GLU A 75 5.73 13.03 2.45
CA GLU A 75 6.37 13.56 1.22
C GLU A 75 7.88 13.82 1.45
N ARG A 76 8.20 14.37 2.62
CA ARG A 76 9.58 14.68 3.06
C ARG A 76 10.02 13.72 4.15
N HIS A 77 10.21 12.45 3.79
CA HIS A 77 10.60 11.43 4.75
C HIS A 77 12.13 11.38 4.96
N PRO A 78 12.65 11.59 6.19
CA PRO A 78 14.09 11.69 6.45
C PRO A 78 14.87 10.40 6.14
N LEU A 79 14.22 9.24 6.28
CA LEU A 79 14.84 7.94 6.00
C LEU A 79 14.69 7.47 4.55
N ARG A 80 14.04 8.26 3.67
CA ARG A 80 13.68 7.81 2.31
C ARG A 80 14.89 7.33 1.52
N ARG A 81 15.94 8.15 1.44
CA ARG A 81 17.16 7.83 0.70
C ARG A 81 17.87 6.59 1.25
N SER A 82 17.87 6.40 2.56
CA SER A 82 18.51 5.23 3.19
C SER A 82 17.75 3.94 2.89
N LEU A 83 16.41 3.98 2.91
CA LEU A 83 15.57 2.84 2.57
C LEU A 83 15.64 2.49 1.08
N GLU A 84 15.63 3.50 0.19
CA GLU A 84 15.74 3.30 -1.26
C GLU A 84 17.08 2.69 -1.69
N ARG A 85 18.17 2.96 -0.96
CA ARG A 85 19.50 2.37 -1.21
C ARG A 85 19.60 0.91 -0.77
N THR A 86 18.70 0.45 0.08
CA THR A 86 18.75 -0.92 0.58
C THR A 86 18.03 -1.81 -0.42
N VAL A 87 18.78 -2.54 -1.25
CA VAL A 87 18.20 -3.46 -2.24
C VAL A 87 17.38 -4.54 -1.51
N PRO A 88 16.05 -4.58 -1.66
CA PRO A 88 15.21 -5.56 -0.95
C PRO A 88 15.47 -7.02 -1.37
N GLY A 89 16.15 -7.21 -2.51
CA GLY A 89 16.28 -8.47 -3.24
C GLY A 89 17.05 -9.60 -2.54
N GLU A 90 17.87 -9.32 -1.54
CA GLU A 90 18.74 -10.36 -0.95
C GLU A 90 18.23 -10.93 0.38
N ARG A 91 17.39 -10.20 1.14
CA ARG A 91 16.98 -10.61 2.50
C ARG A 91 15.59 -10.06 2.88
N PRO A 92 14.49 -10.59 2.33
CA PRO A 92 13.12 -10.12 2.66
C PRO A 92 12.75 -10.29 4.13
N ALA A 93 13.32 -11.31 4.79
CA ALA A 93 13.18 -11.54 6.22
C ALA A 93 14.20 -10.75 7.07
N SER A 94 14.97 -9.83 6.48
CA SER A 94 15.95 -9.02 7.22
C SER A 94 15.24 -8.24 8.32
N SER A 95 15.53 -8.61 9.57
CA SER A 95 15.00 -7.94 10.75
C SER A 95 15.40 -6.47 10.78
N ARG A 96 16.61 -6.13 10.31
CA ARG A 96 17.10 -4.74 10.22
C ARG A 96 16.33 -3.92 9.19
N LEU A 97 16.12 -4.44 7.98
CA LEU A 97 15.40 -3.73 6.92
C LEU A 97 13.93 -3.51 7.32
N ASN A 98 13.27 -4.56 7.81
CA ASN A 98 11.90 -4.45 8.28
C ASN A 98 11.78 -3.53 9.51
N ALA A 99 12.77 -3.51 10.42
CA ALA A 99 12.79 -2.56 11.53
C ALA A 99 12.88 -1.11 11.04
N ALA A 100 13.68 -0.85 10.01
CA ALA A 100 13.79 0.47 9.40
C ALA A 100 12.48 0.90 8.72
N PHE A 101 11.77 -0.04 8.05
CA PHE A 101 10.43 0.22 7.52
C PHE A 101 9.40 0.51 8.63
N ILE A 102 9.45 -0.22 9.74
CA ILE A 102 8.58 0.05 10.90
C ILE A 102 8.86 1.45 11.46
N ALA A 103 10.13 1.79 11.68
CA ALA A 103 10.52 3.12 12.18
C ALA A 103 10.09 4.24 11.22
N SER A 104 10.23 4.03 9.91
CA SER A 104 9.73 4.95 8.89
C SER A 104 8.23 5.18 8.99
N ALA A 105 7.45 4.10 9.09
CA ALA A 105 6.00 4.21 9.19
C ALA A 105 5.52 4.86 10.49
N MET A 106 6.31 4.81 11.56
CA MET A 106 6.02 5.59 12.78
C MET A 106 6.13 7.09 12.53
N LEU A 107 7.12 7.51 11.72
CA LEU A 107 7.29 8.92 11.35
C LEU A 107 6.14 9.43 10.48
N ASP A 108 5.57 8.59 9.62
CA ASP A 108 4.38 8.93 8.83
C ASP A 108 3.15 9.34 9.67
N ARG A 109 3.12 9.02 10.97
CA ARG A 109 2.03 9.45 11.87
C ARG A 109 2.12 10.93 12.25
N VAL A 110 3.34 11.49 12.27
CA VAL A 110 3.60 12.86 12.77
C VAL A 110 4.03 13.80 11.67
N LEU A 111 4.52 13.28 10.55
CA LEU A 111 4.88 14.08 9.39
C LEU A 111 3.66 14.31 8.48
N PRO A 112 3.49 15.51 7.90
CA PRO A 112 2.48 15.74 6.88
C PRO A 112 2.64 14.74 5.74
N GLY A 113 1.58 14.00 5.45
CA GLY A 113 1.61 12.91 4.50
C GLY A 113 0.62 13.09 3.36
N VAL A 114 0.71 12.18 2.39
CA VAL A 114 -0.22 12.10 1.25
C VAL A 114 -1.67 11.87 1.68
N LEU A 115 -1.88 11.34 2.89
CA LEU A 115 -3.21 11.19 3.48
C LEU A 115 -3.79 12.49 4.02
N ASP A 116 -3.02 13.58 4.03
CA ASP A 116 -3.44 14.92 4.43
C ASP A 116 -3.57 15.87 3.21
N ASP A 117 -3.25 15.39 2.01
CA ASP A 117 -3.31 16.20 0.79
C ASP A 117 -4.76 16.49 0.36
N VAL A 118 -5.10 17.77 0.34
CA VAL A 118 -6.44 18.31 0.06
C VAL A 118 -6.81 18.32 -1.42
N LEU A 119 -5.83 18.06 -2.29
CA LEU A 119 -5.99 18.12 -3.73
C LEU A 119 -6.38 16.77 -4.34
N VAL A 120 -6.50 15.72 -3.54
CA VAL A 120 -6.87 14.37 -3.98
C VAL A 120 -8.12 13.90 -3.25
N ASP A 121 -8.94 13.12 -3.94
CA ASP A 121 -10.17 12.55 -3.37
C ASP A 121 -9.89 11.19 -2.73
N VAL A 122 -8.96 10.42 -3.33
CA VAL A 122 -8.59 9.07 -2.90
C VAL A 122 -7.07 8.88 -2.97
N VAL A 123 -6.50 8.24 -1.94
CA VAL A 123 -5.14 7.72 -1.96
C VAL A 123 -5.20 6.19 -1.97
N VAL A 124 -4.63 5.56 -3.00
CA VAL A 124 -4.45 4.11 -3.07
C VAL A 124 -2.99 3.81 -2.71
N GLN A 125 -2.76 3.31 -1.51
CA GLN A 125 -1.46 2.86 -1.02
C GLN A 125 -1.25 1.39 -1.36
N GLU A 126 -0.21 1.08 -2.13
CA GLU A 126 0.23 -0.31 -2.34
C GLU A 126 1.33 -0.68 -1.34
N SER A 127 1.02 -1.69 -0.51
CA SER A 127 1.82 -2.17 0.62
C SER A 127 2.12 -1.10 1.67
N TYR A 128 2.11 -1.48 2.94
CA TYR A 128 2.52 -0.57 4.01
C TYR A 128 3.23 -1.34 5.14
N VAL A 129 3.33 -0.71 6.31
CA VAL A 129 4.01 -1.28 7.49
C VAL A 129 3.42 -2.61 7.92
N ASP A 130 2.12 -2.83 7.67
CA ASP A 130 1.38 -4.03 8.03
C ASP A 130 2.08 -5.30 7.54
N ARG A 131 2.61 -5.26 6.32
CA ARG A 131 3.41 -6.33 5.74
C ARG A 131 4.75 -6.54 6.43
N ALA A 132 5.49 -5.48 6.75
CA ALA A 132 6.77 -5.58 7.46
C ALA A 132 6.59 -6.18 8.86
N VAL A 133 5.52 -5.79 9.56
CA VAL A 133 5.14 -6.38 10.85
C VAL A 133 4.76 -7.86 10.69
N ALA A 134 3.96 -8.18 9.67
CA ALA A 134 3.54 -9.56 9.41
C ALA A 134 4.73 -10.49 9.08
N TYR A 135 5.68 -10.05 8.25
CA TYR A 135 6.94 -10.77 8.03
C TYR A 135 7.66 -11.01 9.35
N GLY A 136 7.78 -9.97 10.16
CA GLY A 136 8.55 -10.08 11.38
C GLY A 136 7.93 -11.00 12.42
N VAL A 137 6.61 -10.98 12.57
CA VAL A 137 5.89 -11.94 13.41
C VAL A 137 6.05 -13.36 12.88
N ALA A 138 5.91 -13.56 11.56
CA ALA A 138 5.97 -14.88 10.94
C ALA A 138 7.37 -15.51 10.94
N ALA A 139 8.43 -14.69 10.89
CA ALA A 139 9.84 -15.11 10.82
C ALA A 139 10.52 -15.31 12.19
N GLY A 140 9.80 -15.21 13.31
CA GLY A 140 10.38 -15.40 14.65
C GLY A 140 10.13 -14.26 15.64
N ASN A 141 9.24 -13.32 15.31
CA ASN A 141 8.70 -12.31 16.23
C ASN A 141 9.78 -11.46 16.92
N TRP A 142 10.66 -10.85 16.12
CA TRP A 142 11.72 -9.97 16.61
C TRP A 142 11.17 -8.71 17.31
N PRO A 143 11.95 -8.06 18.20
CA PRO A 143 11.44 -7.07 19.14
C PRO A 143 10.62 -5.93 18.50
N ALA A 144 11.08 -5.35 17.39
CA ALA A 144 10.38 -4.24 16.76
C ALA A 144 9.07 -4.67 16.05
N ALA A 145 9.01 -5.86 15.43
CA ALA A 145 7.74 -6.40 14.92
C ALA A 145 6.75 -6.71 16.05
N ARG A 146 7.23 -7.29 17.15
CA ARG A 146 6.42 -7.57 18.35
C ARG A 146 5.87 -6.30 18.97
N TRP A 147 6.70 -5.27 19.07
CA TRP A 147 6.30 -3.95 19.55
C TRP A 147 5.25 -3.35 18.61
N ALA A 148 5.50 -3.33 17.31
CA ALA A 148 4.58 -2.76 16.32
C ALA A 148 3.21 -3.46 16.32
N ALA A 149 3.20 -4.79 16.42
CA ALA A 149 1.97 -5.58 16.51
C ALA A 149 1.13 -5.26 17.77
N ARG A 150 1.78 -4.88 18.88
CA ARG A 150 1.12 -4.49 20.13
C ARG A 150 0.68 -3.02 20.15
N HIS A 151 1.25 -2.18 19.29
CA HIS A 151 0.98 -0.76 19.24
C HIS A 151 0.41 -0.34 17.88
N PRO A 152 -0.74 -0.89 17.44
CA PRO A 152 -1.32 -0.58 16.13
C PRO A 152 -1.71 0.91 15.96
N GLY A 153 -1.81 1.65 17.07
CA GLY A 153 -2.02 3.10 17.08
C GLY A 153 -0.79 3.93 16.70
N ALA A 154 0.40 3.33 16.63
CA ALA A 154 1.64 4.04 16.27
C ALA A 154 1.73 4.42 14.78
N PHE A 155 0.81 3.92 13.95
CA PHE A 155 0.85 4.07 12.50
C PHE A 155 -0.43 4.73 11.95
N PRO A 156 -0.36 5.45 10.81
CA PRO A 156 -1.54 5.95 10.10
C PRO A 156 -2.52 4.84 9.74
N ARG A 157 -3.82 5.12 9.84
CA ARG A 157 -4.90 4.19 9.50
C ARG A 157 -5.55 4.58 8.17
N PHE A 158 -5.87 3.57 7.38
CA PHE A 158 -6.68 3.69 6.16
C PHE A 158 -8.17 3.48 6.44
N ASP A 159 -9.00 4.08 5.61
CA ASP A 159 -10.46 3.94 5.65
C ASP A 159 -10.90 2.56 5.14
N LEU A 160 -10.11 1.96 4.25
CA LEU A 160 -10.29 0.61 3.73
C LEU A 160 -8.94 -0.08 3.54
N ALA A 161 -8.81 -1.33 3.97
CA ALA A 161 -7.69 -2.20 3.66
C ALA A 161 -8.17 -3.42 2.86
N LEU A 162 -7.59 -3.61 1.67
CA LEU A 162 -7.81 -4.72 0.77
C LEU A 162 -6.63 -5.68 0.92
N ILE A 163 -6.85 -6.80 1.61
CA ILE A 163 -5.83 -7.80 1.90
C ILE A 163 -5.96 -8.94 0.90
N THR A 164 -5.11 -8.92 -0.11
CA THR A 164 -5.02 -9.95 -1.14
C THR A 164 -4.42 -11.24 -0.59
N ARG A 165 -4.98 -12.37 -1.04
CA ARG A 165 -4.55 -13.73 -0.70
C ARG A 165 -4.49 -14.56 -1.98
N ALA A 166 -3.59 -15.53 -1.97
CA ALA A 166 -3.51 -16.62 -2.94
C ALA A 166 -2.81 -17.77 -2.21
N GLY A 167 -3.34 -18.99 -2.35
CA GLY A 167 -2.71 -20.16 -1.75
C GLY A 167 -1.34 -20.45 -2.34
N HIS A 168 -0.51 -21.18 -1.59
CA HIS A 168 0.84 -21.57 -1.97
C HIS A 168 1.00 -22.02 -3.43
N VAL A 169 0.16 -22.96 -3.89
CA VAL A 169 0.20 -23.51 -5.25
C VAL A 169 0.03 -22.43 -6.32
N VAL A 170 -0.99 -21.57 -6.17
CA VAL A 170 -1.24 -20.46 -7.10
C VAL A 170 -0.07 -19.47 -7.10
N ARG A 171 0.59 -19.25 -5.96
CA ARG A 171 1.77 -18.38 -5.89
C ARG A 171 2.98 -19.02 -6.59
N LEU A 172 3.17 -20.33 -6.48
CA LEU A 172 4.21 -21.06 -7.21
C LEU A 172 3.98 -20.98 -8.73
N GLU A 173 2.74 -21.17 -9.19
CA GLU A 173 2.39 -21.03 -10.61
C GLU A 173 2.67 -19.62 -11.12
N ARG A 174 2.29 -18.60 -10.35
CA ARG A 174 2.58 -17.18 -10.68
C ARG A 174 4.07 -16.88 -10.69
N LEU A 175 4.86 -17.55 -9.84
CA LEU A 175 6.31 -17.42 -9.86
C LEU A 175 6.91 -18.06 -11.11
N ALA A 176 6.46 -19.26 -11.47
CA ALA A 176 6.93 -19.98 -12.65
C ALA A 176 6.65 -19.19 -13.95
N GLY A 177 5.57 -18.41 -13.99
CA GLY A 177 5.25 -17.52 -15.10
C GLY A 177 5.98 -16.18 -15.12
N ARG A 178 6.90 -15.88 -14.18
CA ARG A 178 7.68 -14.63 -14.20
C ARG A 178 8.96 -14.76 -15.01
N ASP A 179 9.17 -13.83 -15.94
CA ASP A 179 10.42 -13.72 -16.71
C ASP A 179 11.66 -13.47 -15.82
N ARG A 180 11.46 -12.84 -14.66
CA ARG A 180 12.49 -12.64 -13.63
C ARG A 180 11.87 -12.79 -12.24
N ALA A 181 12.11 -13.95 -11.61
CA ALA A 181 11.90 -14.12 -10.19
C ALA A 181 12.97 -13.33 -9.42
N ASP A 182 12.57 -12.51 -8.45
CA ASP A 182 13.55 -11.93 -7.52
C ASP A 182 13.82 -12.90 -6.35
N GLY A 183 14.91 -12.68 -5.61
CA GLY A 183 15.25 -13.51 -4.45
C GLY A 183 14.18 -13.47 -3.35
N VAL A 184 13.31 -12.46 -3.35
CA VAL A 184 12.20 -12.33 -2.40
C VAL A 184 11.08 -13.30 -2.73
N ASP A 185 10.73 -13.43 -4.01
CA ASP A 185 9.73 -14.36 -4.49
C ASP A 185 10.13 -15.79 -4.09
N ALA A 186 11.37 -16.20 -4.40
CA ALA A 186 11.87 -17.54 -4.11
C ALA A 186 11.81 -17.88 -2.60
N VAL A 187 12.18 -16.96 -1.72
CA VAL A 187 12.15 -17.18 -0.26
C VAL A 187 10.72 -17.21 0.26
N THR A 188 9.83 -16.38 -0.26
CA THR A 188 8.45 -16.25 0.25
C THR A 188 7.49 -17.34 -0.24
N VAL A 189 7.88 -18.08 -1.28
CA VAL A 189 7.19 -19.30 -1.73
C VAL A 189 7.88 -20.59 -1.29
N ALA A 190 9.03 -20.55 -0.61
CA ALA A 190 9.74 -21.78 -0.22
C ALA A 190 9.12 -22.50 1.00
N ASP A 191 8.47 -21.77 1.92
CA ASP A 191 7.91 -22.33 3.16
C ASP A 191 6.38 -22.11 3.23
N ALA A 192 5.61 -23.17 3.03
CA ALA A 192 4.14 -23.14 3.17
C ALA A 192 3.67 -22.88 4.62
N ALA A 193 4.43 -23.30 5.63
CA ALA A 193 4.11 -23.01 7.03
C ALA A 193 4.33 -21.52 7.34
N PHE A 194 5.32 -20.89 6.71
CA PHE A 194 5.53 -19.44 6.77
C PHE A 194 4.32 -18.66 6.24
N GLU A 195 3.74 -19.09 5.12
CA GLU A 195 2.52 -18.48 4.56
C GLU A 195 1.39 -18.41 5.59
N GLY A 196 1.09 -19.54 6.25
CA GLY A 196 0.05 -19.60 7.28
C GLY A 196 0.32 -18.63 8.44
N ARG A 197 1.58 -18.55 8.91
CA ARG A 197 1.98 -17.61 9.99
C ARG A 197 1.83 -16.15 9.54
N PHE A 198 2.31 -15.82 8.34
CA PHE A 198 2.24 -14.48 7.79
C PHE A 198 0.78 -14.04 7.57
N CYS A 199 -0.06 -14.88 6.96
CA CYS A 199 -1.45 -14.54 6.69
C CYS A 199 -2.24 -14.26 7.98
N ARG A 200 -1.97 -15.03 9.05
CA ARG A 200 -2.53 -14.75 10.38
C ARG A 200 -2.02 -13.44 10.96
N ALA A 201 -0.72 -13.19 10.90
CA ALA A 201 -0.12 -11.95 11.40
C ALA A 201 -0.63 -10.71 10.65
N LEU A 202 -0.67 -10.76 9.31
CA LEU A 202 -1.18 -9.66 8.48
C LEU A 202 -2.66 -9.39 8.78
N HIS A 203 -3.47 -10.44 8.92
CA HIS A 203 -4.87 -10.28 9.32
C HIS A 203 -4.98 -9.57 10.68
N GLN A 204 -4.19 -9.98 11.68
CA GLN A 204 -4.20 -9.35 13.00
C GLN A 204 -3.82 -7.86 12.94
N VAL A 205 -2.75 -7.52 12.21
CA VAL A 205 -2.28 -6.12 12.11
C VAL A 205 -3.28 -5.26 11.34
N ALA A 206 -3.83 -5.77 10.24
CA ALA A 206 -4.78 -5.05 9.39
C ALA A 206 -6.07 -4.65 10.12
N ARG A 207 -6.45 -5.33 11.21
CA ARG A 207 -7.63 -4.98 12.04
C ARG A 207 -7.59 -3.57 12.62
N ARG A 208 -6.43 -2.90 12.60
CA ARG A 208 -6.29 -1.49 13.00
C ARG A 208 -6.98 -0.52 12.03
N HIS A 209 -7.30 -0.94 10.81
CA HIS A 209 -7.97 -0.14 9.81
C HIS A 209 -9.48 -0.08 10.04
N ARG A 210 -10.14 0.95 9.49
CA ARG A 210 -11.59 1.13 9.71
C ARG A 210 -12.42 0.02 9.09
N ARG A 211 -12.00 -0.48 7.92
CA ARG A 211 -12.64 -1.59 7.21
C ARG A 211 -11.56 -2.48 6.62
N VAL A 212 -11.75 -3.79 6.70
CA VAL A 212 -10.83 -4.78 6.12
C VAL A 212 -11.63 -5.71 5.20
N ARG A 213 -11.15 -5.93 3.98
CA ARG A 213 -11.69 -6.91 3.05
C ARG A 213 -10.58 -7.85 2.60
N HIS A 214 -10.84 -9.14 2.69
CA HIS A 214 -9.96 -10.15 2.14
C HIS A 214 -10.38 -10.48 0.71
N ILE A 215 -9.42 -10.52 -0.20
CA ILE A 215 -9.65 -10.83 -1.60
C ILE A 215 -8.84 -12.07 -1.93
N ASP A 216 -9.54 -13.17 -2.20
CA ASP A 216 -8.90 -14.35 -2.75
C ASP A 216 -8.70 -14.16 -4.26
N THR A 217 -7.46 -13.89 -4.62
CA THR A 217 -7.07 -13.66 -6.02
C THR A 217 -6.86 -14.95 -6.79
N ALA A 218 -6.93 -16.12 -6.15
CA ALA A 218 -7.02 -17.39 -6.87
C ALA A 218 -8.45 -17.63 -7.37
N ALA A 219 -9.46 -17.21 -6.60
CA ALA A 219 -10.86 -17.39 -6.94
C ALA A 219 -11.50 -16.19 -7.67
N THR A 220 -10.91 -15.00 -7.58
CA THR A 220 -11.48 -13.75 -8.12
C THR A 220 -10.52 -13.08 -9.08
N ALA A 221 -10.98 -12.80 -10.30
CA ALA A 221 -10.23 -12.01 -11.27
C ALA A 221 -9.94 -10.60 -10.73
N SER A 222 -8.76 -10.06 -11.03
CA SER A 222 -8.30 -8.78 -10.47
C SER A 222 -9.21 -7.62 -10.89
N GLU A 223 -9.76 -7.65 -12.10
CA GLU A 223 -10.69 -6.65 -12.64
C GLU A 223 -12.01 -6.65 -11.89
N GLN A 224 -12.53 -7.84 -11.56
CA GLN A 224 -13.78 -7.98 -10.79
C GLN A 224 -13.57 -7.50 -9.35
N ALA A 225 -12.45 -7.87 -8.72
CA ALA A 225 -12.09 -7.41 -7.39
C ALA A 225 -11.91 -5.88 -7.36
N ALA A 226 -11.27 -5.30 -8.38
CA ALA A 226 -11.10 -3.86 -8.53
C ALA A 226 -12.45 -3.15 -8.66
N ARG A 227 -13.39 -3.67 -9.47
CA ARG A 227 -14.75 -3.11 -9.61
C ARG A 227 -15.49 -3.06 -8.28
N ALA A 228 -15.54 -4.19 -7.58
CA ALA A 228 -16.20 -4.28 -6.28
C ALA A 228 -15.56 -3.33 -5.24
N ALA A 229 -14.23 -3.20 -5.26
CA ALA A 229 -13.51 -2.27 -4.40
C ALA A 229 -13.80 -0.81 -4.77
N ALA A 230 -13.81 -0.47 -6.06
CA ALA A 230 -14.08 0.88 -6.55
C ALA A 230 -15.47 1.35 -6.10
N ASP A 231 -16.49 0.50 -6.21
CA ASP A 231 -17.86 0.82 -5.74
C ASP A 231 -17.89 1.17 -4.24
N LEU A 232 -17.15 0.41 -3.42
CA LEU A 232 -17.05 0.68 -2.00
C LEU A 232 -16.33 2.00 -1.70
N VAL A 233 -15.25 2.29 -2.42
CA VAL A 233 -14.47 3.52 -2.27
C VAL A 233 -15.29 4.74 -2.69
N ARG A 234 -16.06 4.66 -3.78
CA ARG A 234 -16.96 5.75 -4.19
C ARG A 234 -18.01 6.07 -3.14
N ARG A 235 -18.59 5.04 -2.49
CA ARG A 235 -19.51 5.26 -1.36
C ARG A 235 -18.83 5.92 -0.17
N LEU A 236 -17.59 5.55 0.15
CA LEU A 236 -16.80 6.18 1.21
C LEU A 236 -16.50 7.65 0.89
N ALA A 237 -16.12 7.95 -0.36
CA ALA A 237 -15.83 9.30 -0.81
C ALA A 237 -17.08 10.19 -0.76
N ALA A 238 -18.23 9.68 -1.22
CA ALA A 238 -19.51 10.38 -1.16
C ALA A 238 -19.95 10.67 0.28
N ALA A 239 -19.86 9.69 1.19
CA ALA A 239 -20.20 9.88 2.60
C ALA A 239 -19.33 10.97 3.25
N ARG A 240 -18.03 10.97 2.97
CA ARG A 240 -17.09 11.97 3.48
C ARG A 240 -17.37 13.38 2.96
N ALA A 241 -17.75 13.49 1.68
CA ALA A 241 -18.17 14.75 1.09
C ALA A 241 -19.46 15.29 1.75
N ALA A 242 -20.41 14.42 2.09
CA ALA A 242 -21.66 14.79 2.75
C ALA A 242 -21.46 15.25 4.21
N GLU A 243 -20.64 14.54 5.00
CA GLU A 243 -20.29 14.91 6.38
C GLU A 243 -19.74 16.35 6.44
N GLN A 244 -18.93 16.73 5.46
CA GLN A 244 -18.33 18.05 5.40
C GLN A 244 -19.34 19.15 5.06
N ILE A 245 -20.26 18.92 4.11
CA ILE A 245 -21.32 19.88 3.78
C ILE A 245 -22.20 20.13 5.03
N GLY A 246 -22.45 19.10 5.83
CA GLY A 246 -23.16 19.23 7.11
C GLY A 246 -22.39 20.08 8.13
N ALA A 247 -21.09 19.84 8.29
CA ALA A 247 -20.24 20.59 9.23
C ALA A 247 -20.14 22.09 8.88
N GLU A 248 -20.05 22.42 7.59
CA GLU A 248 -19.98 23.82 7.12
C GLU A 248 -21.29 24.58 7.37
N ARG A 249 -22.45 23.91 7.24
CA ARG A 249 -23.76 24.50 7.55
C ARG A 249 -24.00 24.70 9.05
N GLY A 250 -23.41 23.86 9.90
CA GLY A 250 -23.54 23.93 11.35
C GLY A 250 -22.67 25.00 12.02
N SER A 251 -21.53 25.35 11.43
CA SER A 251 -20.59 26.35 11.97
C SER A 251 -20.94 27.81 11.65
N GLY A 252 -22.00 28.05 10.89
CA GLY A 252 -22.48 29.38 10.50
C GLY A 252 -23.69 29.88 11.28
N ARG A 253 -24.03 29.24 12.41
CA ARG A 253 -25.03 29.70 13.39
C ARG A 253 -24.31 30.11 14.67
#